data_AF-A0AA36JX52-F1
#
_entry.id   AF-A0AA36JX52-F1
#
_cell.length_a   1.000
_cell.length_b   1.000
_cell.length_c   1.000
_cell.angle_alpha   90.00
_cell.angle_beta   90.00
_cell.angle_gamma   90.00
#
_symmetry.space_group_name_H-M   'P 1'
#
loop_
_entity.id
_entity.type
_entity.pdbx_description
1 polymer ?
#
loop_
_entity_poly.entity_id
_entity_poly.type
_entity_poly.pdbx_seq_one_letter_code
_entity_poly.pdbx_strand_id
1 'polypeptide(L)' 'MKLINWIFAKPKKQQELQQTWTFEHNGWEASAKDYNQIHNIRNGLI' A
#
# COMPACT_ATOMS: atom_id res chain seq x y z
N MET A 1 -7.49 -9.40 -35.34
CA MET A 1 -8.13 -8.26 -34.64
C MET A 1 -8.61 -8.63 -33.23
N LYS A 2 -9.49 -9.63 -33.05
CA LYS A 2 -10.03 -9.96 -31.71
C LYS A 2 -9.04 -10.61 -30.74
N LEU A 3 -8.14 -11.47 -31.23
CA LEU A 3 -7.16 -12.18 -30.39
C LEU A 3 -6.10 -11.25 -29.79
N ILE A 4 -5.61 -10.29 -30.58
CA ILE A 4 -4.63 -9.28 -30.14
C ILE A 4 -5.28 -8.38 -29.07
N ASN A 5 -6.51 -7.93 -29.29
CA ASN A 5 -7.25 -7.13 -28.30
C ASN A 5 -7.49 -7.88 -26.99
N TRP A 6 -7.56 -9.21 -27.00
CA TRP A 6 -7.71 -10.03 -25.79
C TRP A 6 -6.39 -10.15 -25.01
N ILE A 7 -5.25 -10.31 -25.69
CA ILE A 7 -3.92 -10.35 -25.06
C ILE A 7 -3.57 -9.00 -24.42
N PHE A 8 -3.97 -7.90 -25.06
CA PHE A 8 -3.73 -6.53 -24.57
C PHE A 8 -4.91 -5.93 -23.78
N ALA A 9 -5.98 -6.70 -23.54
CA ALA A 9 -7.02 -6.33 -22.59
C ALA A 9 -6.43 -6.43 -21.17
N LYS A 10 -5.62 -5.43 -20.82
CA LYS A 10 -5.04 -5.23 -19.49
C LYS A 10 -6.13 -5.47 -18.45
N PRO A 11 -5.90 -6.30 -17.43
CA PRO A 11 -6.85 -6.40 -16.34
C PRO A 11 -7.01 -4.99 -15.75
N LYS A 12 -8.21 -4.42 -15.83
CA LYS A 12 -8.58 -3.11 -15.23
C LYS A 12 -8.27 -3.04 -13.72
N LYS A 13 -7.94 -4.17 -13.10
CA LYS A 13 -7.62 -4.33 -11.67
C LYS A 13 -6.35 -3.62 -11.20
N GLN A 14 -5.45 -3.20 -12.09
CA GLN A 14 -4.28 -2.41 -11.66
C GLN A 14 -4.64 -0.98 -11.23
N GLN A 15 -5.86 -0.50 -11.49
CA GLN A 15 -6.26 0.85 -11.11
C GLN A 15 -6.87 0.94 -9.71
N GLU A 16 -7.47 -0.15 -9.18
CA GLU A 16 -7.95 -0.23 -7.78
C GLU A 16 -6.84 -0.60 -6.79
N LEU A 17 -5.77 -1.28 -7.26
CA LEU A 17 -4.60 -1.63 -6.45
C LEU A 17 -3.46 -0.61 -6.56
N GLN A 18 -3.75 0.59 -7.08
CA GLN A 18 -2.91 1.73 -6.74
C GLN A 18 -3.22 2.05 -5.28
N GLN A 19 -2.66 1.27 -4.37
CA GLN A 19 -2.49 1.74 -3.00
C GLN A 19 -1.75 3.05 -3.15
N THR A 20 -2.48 4.15 -2.97
CA THR A 20 -1.94 5.51 -3.00
C THR A 20 -0.90 5.55 -1.91
N TRP A 21 0.35 5.29 -2.29
CA TRP A 21 1.47 5.33 -1.39
C TRP A 21 1.57 6.77 -0.94
N THR A 22 1.22 6.98 0.32
CA THR A 22 1.20 8.30 0.94
C THR A 22 2.13 8.22 2.13
N PHE A 23 2.91 9.28 2.36
CA PHE A 23 3.80 9.32 3.52
C PHE A 23 3.01 9.15 4.84
N GLU A 24 1.75 9.57 4.88
CA GLU A 24 0.86 9.42 6.03
C GLU A 24 0.52 7.97 6.37
N HIS A 25 0.38 7.09 5.37
CA HIS A 25 0.00 5.69 5.59
C HIS A 25 1.15 4.70 5.40
N ASN A 26 2.18 5.08 4.64
CA ASN A 26 3.27 4.19 4.24
C ASN A 26 4.65 4.77 4.57
N GLY A 27 4.71 5.93 5.22
CA GLY A 27 5.95 6.51 5.72
C GLY A 27 6.50 5.77 6.93
N TRP A 28 7.73 6.14 7.28
CA TRP A 28 8.47 5.58 8.41
C TRP A 28 7.71 5.73 9.74
N GLU A 29 7.13 6.90 10.00
CA GLU A 29 6.44 7.20 11.26
C GLU A 29 5.16 6.37 11.43
N ALA A 30 4.37 6.19 10.36
CA ALA A 30 3.18 5.35 10.39
C ALA A 30 3.55 3.89 10.67
N SER A 31 4.58 3.38 10.00
CA SER A 31 5.09 2.03 10.23
C SER A 31 5.62 1.83 11.65
N ALA A 32 6.33 2.82 12.19
CA ALA A 32 6.85 2.78 13.57
C ALA A 32 5.71 2.81 14.60
N LYS A 33 4.67 3.61 14.36
CA LYS A 33 3.48 3.66 15.22
C LYS A 33 2.74 2.33 15.23
N ASP A 34 2.50 1.72 14.07
CA ASP A 34 1.83 0.42 13.95
C ASP A 34 2.63 -0.68 14.64
N TYR A 35 3.96 -0.70 14.44
CA TYR A 35 4.86 -1.62 15.12
C TYR A 35 4.76 -1.46 16.65
N ASN A 36 4.82 -0.23 17.15
CA ASN A 36 4.72 0.04 18.59
C ASN A 36 3.36 -0.38 19.16
N GLN A 37 2.28 -0.20 18.41
CA GLN A 37 0.94 -0.65 18.81
C GLN A 37 0.84 -2.18 18.86
N ILE A 38 1.34 -2.89 17.84
CA ILE A 38 1.33 -4.36 17.78
C ILE A 38 2.14 -4.96 18.92
N HIS A 39 3.29 -4.37 19.21
CA HIS A 39 4.22 -4.87 20.21
C HIS A 39 4.01 -4.26 21.61
N ASN A 40 2.96 -3.45 21.80
CA ASN A 40 2.65 -2.73 23.03
C ASN A 40 3.88 -1.99 23.61
N ILE A 41 4.71 -1.46 22.71
CA ILE A 41 5.86 -0.65 23.07
C ILE A 41 5.27 0.71 23.43
N ARG A 42 5.25 1.05 24.73
CA ARG A 42 4.92 2.40 25.17
C ARG A 42 5.84 3.36 24.43
N ASN A 43 5.28 4.31 23.68
CA ASN A 43 5.97 5.43 23.03
C ASN A 43 6.61 6.33 24.10
N GLY A 44 7.63 5.82 24.78
CA GLY A 44 8.24 6.41 25.96
C GLY A 44 9.74 6.66 25.77
N LEU A 45 10.16 6.96 24.54
CA LEU A 45 11.51 7.43 24.23
C LEU A 45 11.43 8.53 23.17
N ILE A 46 10.75 9.62 23.52
CA ILE A 46 11.01 10.98 23.00
C ILE A 46 11.07 11.89 24.22
#